data_AF-A0A6N3V269-F1
#
_entry.id   AF-A0A6N3V269-F1
#
_cell.length_a   1.000
_cell.length_b   1.000
_cell.length_c   1.000
_cell.angle_alpha   90.00
_cell.angle_beta   90.00
_cell.angle_gamma   90.00
#
_symmetry.space_group_name_H-M   'P 1'
#
loop_
_entity.id
_entity.type
_entity.pdbx_description
1 polymer ?
#
loop_
_entity_poly.entity_id
_entity_poly.type
_entity_poly.pdbx_seq_one_letter_code
_entity_poly.pdbx_strand_id
1 'polypeptide(L)'
;METKQGRMHIGAQIQKRVKELGLTNSQFANLINCHRTNVNNIYKSETLDTLKLQRISEVLRFDFFQYYVSDYSSSSADEVISKRIEFSSEEMAKIAKNIPVIVEVIVKK
;
A
#
# COMPACT_ATOMS: atom_id res chain seq x y z
N MET A 1 -1.10 1.40 30.41
CA MET A 1 -1.66 2.53 29.65
C MET A 1 -1.85 2.04 28.23
N GLU A 2 -3.11 1.88 27.81
CA GLU A 2 -3.51 1.27 26.55
C GLU A 2 -2.98 2.08 25.34
N THR A 3 -2.34 1.41 24.39
CA THR A 3 -1.96 2.01 23.11
C THR A 3 -3.21 2.15 22.26
N LYS A 4 -3.77 3.37 22.26
CA LYS A 4 -4.86 3.78 21.38
C LYS A 4 -4.39 3.60 19.93
N GLN A 5 -4.92 2.60 19.22
CA GLN A 5 -4.73 2.41 17.79
C GLN A 5 -5.25 3.67 17.08
N GLY A 6 -4.37 4.63 16.82
CA GLY A 6 -4.72 5.88 16.16
C GLY A 6 -5.24 5.55 14.77
N ARG A 7 -6.50 5.91 14.47
CA ARG A 7 -7.09 5.71 13.15
C ARG A 7 -6.13 6.20 12.08
N MET A 8 -5.87 5.36 11.09
CA MET A 8 -4.96 5.71 10.01
C MET A 8 -5.52 6.90 9.21
N HIS A 9 -4.75 7.99 9.13
CA HIS A 9 -5.16 9.21 8.45
C HIS A 9 -4.52 9.28 7.06
N ILE A 10 -5.28 9.03 6.00
CA ILE A 10 -4.73 8.89 4.64
C ILE A 10 -4.11 10.18 4.11
N GLY A 11 -4.71 11.33 4.42
CA GLY A 11 -4.18 12.63 4.03
C GLY A 11 -2.75 12.88 4.55
N ALA A 12 -2.45 12.44 5.78
CA ALA A 12 -1.12 12.56 6.37
C ALA A 12 -0.11 11.64 5.67
N GLN A 13 -0.50 10.41 5.29
CA GLN A 13 0.36 9.51 4.52
C GLN A 13 0.67 10.05 3.13
N ILE A 14 -0.32 10.64 2.46
CA ILE A 14 -0.14 11.31 1.17
C ILE A 14 0.83 12.48 1.32
N GLN A 15 0.64 13.33 2.33
CA GLN A 15 1.54 14.47 2.57
C GLN A 15 2.98 14.01 2.82
N LYS A 16 3.16 12.94 3.60
CA LYS A 16 4.47 12.34 3.86
C LYS A 16 5.13 11.90 2.55
N ARG A 17 4.40 11.16 1.71
CA ARG A 17 4.92 10.67 0.42
C ARG A 17 5.27 11.81 -0.55
N VAL A 18 4.45 12.85 -0.62
CA VAL A 18 4.72 14.05 -1.44
C VAL A 18 6.05 14.71 -1.00
N LYS A 19 6.29 14.82 0.31
CA LYS A 19 7.55 15.35 0.86
C LYS A 19 8.75 14.45 0.57
N GLU A 20 8.60 13.13 0.67
CA GLU A 20 9.66 12.16 0.33
C GLU A 20 10.09 12.26 -1.13
N LEU A 21 9.16 12.58 -2.03
CA LEU A 21 9.44 12.81 -3.45
C LEU A 21 9.99 14.22 -3.74
N GLY A 22 10.15 15.07 -2.72
CA GLY A 22 10.62 16.45 -2.87
C GLY A 22 9.65 17.37 -3.62
N LEU A 23 8.38 16.98 -3.72
CA LEU A 23 7.38 17.74 -4.47
C LEU A 23 6.85 18.91 -3.63
N THR A 24 6.76 20.07 -4.25
CA THR A 24 6.03 21.21 -3.69
C THR A 24 4.51 20.97 -3.80
N ASN A 25 3.73 21.63 -2.95
CA ASN A 25 2.26 21.57 -3.02
C ASN A 25 1.71 21.98 -4.39
N SER A 26 2.37 22.92 -5.08
CA SER A 26 1.94 23.35 -6.42
C SER A 26 2.21 22.28 -7.48
N GLN A 27 3.38 21.63 -7.43
CA GLN A 27 3.68 20.49 -8.31
C GLN A 27 2.71 19.35 -8.08
N PHE A 28 2.45 18.99 -6.82
CA PHE A 28 1.47 17.96 -6.49
C PHE A 28 0.07 18.32 -6.99
N ALA A 29 -0.40 19.55 -6.76
CA ALA A 29 -1.69 20.04 -7.25
C ALA A 29 -1.82 19.89 -8.77
N ASN A 30 -0.77 20.27 -9.51
CA ASN A 30 -0.74 20.16 -10.97
C ASN A 30 -0.81 18.70 -11.43
N LEU A 31 -0.08 17.79 -10.78
CA LEU A 31 -0.07 16.37 -11.16
C LEU A 31 -1.45 15.70 -10.99
N ILE A 32 -2.18 16.06 -9.93
CA ILE A 32 -3.54 15.54 -9.70
C ILE A 32 -4.64 16.39 -10.35
N ASN A 33 -4.26 17.38 -11.17
CA ASN A 33 -5.14 18.34 -11.84
C ASN A 33 -6.16 18.99 -10.89
N CYS A 34 -5.68 19.55 -9.78
CA CYS A 34 -6.54 20.24 -8.81
C CYS A 34 -5.99 21.63 -8.44
N HIS A 35 -6.86 22.47 -7.87
CA HIS A 35 -6.42 23.76 -7.33
C HIS A 35 -5.54 23.58 -6.07
N ARG A 36 -4.57 24.48 -5.86
CA ARG A 36 -3.61 24.41 -4.72
C ARG A 36 -4.31 24.38 -3.36
N THR A 37 -5.43 25.09 -3.21
CA THR A 37 -6.23 25.08 -1.96
C THR A 37 -6.76 23.68 -1.62
N ASN A 38 -7.04 22.86 -2.64
CA ASN A 38 -7.56 21.50 -2.45
C ASN A 38 -6.50 20.54 -1.93
N VAL A 39 -5.22 20.83 -2.12
CA VAL A 39 -4.11 20.02 -1.58
C VAL A 39 -4.11 20.03 -0.06
N ASN A 40 -4.32 21.20 0.56
CA ASN A 40 -4.40 21.28 2.02
C ASN A 40 -5.60 20.50 2.57
N ASN A 41 -6.72 20.50 1.83
CA ASN A 41 -7.89 19.71 2.20
C ASN A 41 -7.60 18.22 2.09
N ILE A 42 -6.89 17.77 1.05
CA ILE A 42 -6.43 16.38 0.91
C ILE A 42 -5.59 15.97 2.12
N TYR A 43 -4.63 16.80 2.54
CA TYR A 43 -3.76 16.46 3.68
C TYR A 43 -4.51 16.36 5.01
N LYS A 44 -5.58 17.13 5.18
CA LYS A 44 -6.45 17.10 6.37
C LYS A 44 -7.57 16.05 6.31
N SER A 45 -7.72 15.35 5.18
CA SER A 45 -8.78 14.37 5.01
C SER A 45 -8.37 13.04 5.63
N GLU A 46 -9.12 12.56 6.63
CA GLU A 46 -8.92 11.23 7.22
C GLU A 46 -9.16 10.11 6.21
N THR A 47 -10.12 10.33 5.31
CA THR A 47 -10.53 9.41 4.23
C THR A 47 -10.54 10.11 2.88
N LEU A 48 -10.50 9.34 1.79
CA LEU A 48 -10.65 9.85 0.43
C LEU A 48 -11.51 8.90 -0.38
N ASP A 49 -12.26 9.45 -1.34
CA ASP A 49 -12.94 8.66 -2.36
C ASP A 49 -11.94 7.77 -3.11
N THR A 50 -12.38 6.57 -3.50
CA THR A 50 -11.53 5.54 -4.10
C THR A 50 -10.89 5.98 -5.41
N LEU A 51 -11.63 6.66 -6.30
CA LEU A 51 -11.08 7.16 -7.57
C LEU A 51 -10.05 8.27 -7.32
N LYS A 52 -10.31 9.11 -6.32
CA LYS A 52 -9.38 10.17 -5.93
C LYS A 52 -8.09 9.59 -5.35
N LEU A 53 -8.19 8.57 -4.51
CA LEU A 53 -7.05 7.88 -3.93
C LEU A 53 -6.26 7.11 -5.00
N GLN A 54 -6.93 6.46 -5.94
CA GLN A 54 -6.30 5.77 -7.07
C GLN A 54 -5.45 6.75 -7.89
N ARG A 55 -6.02 7.88 -8.30
CA ARG A 55 -5.29 8.89 -9.08
C ARG A 55 -4.06 9.43 -8.34
N ILE A 56 -4.19 9.66 -7.03
CA ILE A 56 -3.05 10.07 -6.19
C ILE A 56 -1.99 8.96 -6.13
N SER A 57 -2.41 7.70 -6.02
CA SER A 57 -1.52 6.54 -6.00
C SER A 57 -0.72 6.41 -7.30
N GLU A 58 -1.37 6.58 -8.45
CA GLU A 58 -0.72 6.56 -9.77
C GLU A 58 0.33 7.67 -9.91
N VAL A 59 -0.06 8.91 -9.57
CA VAL A 59 0.81 10.09 -9.66
C VAL A 59 2.03 9.98 -8.74
N LEU A 60 1.84 9.49 -7.52
CA LEU A 60 2.92 9.36 -6.53
C LEU A 60 3.64 8.01 -6.61
N ARG A 61 3.24 7.15 -7.56
CA ARG A 61 3.76 5.79 -7.79
C ARG A 61 3.86 5.01 -6.46
N PHE A 62 2.80 5.04 -5.68
CA PHE A 62 2.70 4.42 -4.37
C PHE A 62 1.28 3.91 -4.17
N ASP A 63 1.14 2.63 -3.83
CA ASP A 63 -0.17 2.04 -3.54
C ASP A 63 -0.64 2.48 -2.15
N PHE A 64 -1.53 3.48 -2.08
CA PHE A 64 -2.12 3.90 -0.81
C PHE A 64 -3.23 2.97 -0.31
N PHE A 65 -3.66 1.97 -1.08
CA PHE A 65 -4.67 1.01 -0.63
C PHE A 65 -4.10 -0.02 0.34
N GLN A 66 -2.79 -0.29 0.30
CA GLN A 66 -2.09 -1.18 1.24
C GLN A 66 -2.34 -0.81 2.71
N TYR A 67 -2.58 0.47 2.97
CA TYR A 67 -2.89 1.04 4.27
C TYR A 67 -4.26 0.60 4.83
N TYR A 68 -5.19 0.20 3.97
CA TYR A 68 -6.51 -0.31 4.34
C TYR A 68 -6.59 -1.83 4.30
N VAL A 69 -5.54 -2.50 3.81
CA VAL A 69 -5.38 -3.95 3.95
C VAL A 69 -5.03 -4.23 5.41
N SER A 70 -6.05 -4.26 6.25
CA SER A 70 -5.94 -4.97 7.52
C SER A 70 -5.84 -6.45 7.18
N ASP A 71 -5.02 -7.17 7.93
CA ASP A 71 -5.06 -8.63 7.94
C ASP A 71 -6.49 -9.03 8.36
N TYR A 72 -7.37 -9.26 7.37
CA TYR A 72 -8.74 -9.76 7.60
C TYR A 72 -8.71 -11.15 8.28
N SER A 73 -7.52 -11.73 8.43
CA SER A 73 -7.20 -12.95 9.18
C SER A 73 -7.44 -12.87 10.69
N SER A 74 -7.75 -11.69 11.25
CA SER A 74 -7.98 -11.53 12.69
C SER A 74 -9.46 -11.58 13.13
N SER A 75 -10.34 -12.12 12.29
CA SER A 75 -11.67 -12.59 12.73
C SER A 75 -12.12 -13.80 11.92
N SER A 76 -12.23 -14.93 12.63
CA SER A 76 -12.67 -16.27 12.19
C SER A 76 -11.81 -17.02 11.18
N ALA A 77 -10.85 -17.80 11.72
CA ALA A 77 -10.58 -19.20 11.34
C ALA A 77 -10.29 -19.55 9.86
N ASP A 78 -9.33 -18.88 9.24
CA ASP A 78 -8.45 -19.54 8.26
C ASP A 78 -7.01 -19.05 8.48
N GLU A 79 -6.24 -19.83 9.22
CA GLU A 79 -4.80 -19.66 9.32
C GLU A 79 -4.20 -19.82 7.91
N VAL A 80 -3.72 -18.72 7.30
CA VAL A 80 -2.67 -18.87 6.29
C VAL A 80 -1.43 -19.35 7.03
N ILE A 81 -1.31 -20.68 7.10
CA ILE A 81 -0.11 -21.35 7.58
C ILE A 81 0.99 -20.97 6.59
N SER A 82 1.79 -19.94 6.91
CA SER A 82 3.08 -19.71 6.27
C SER A 82 4.00 -20.89 6.63
N LYS A 83 3.81 -22.01 5.94
CA LYS A 83 4.66 -23.20 6.02
C LYS A 83 5.82 -22.99 5.07
N ARG A 84 7.03 -23.05 5.60
CA ARG A 84 8.23 -23.21 4.78
C ARG A 84 8.18 -24.60 4.17
N ILE A 85 7.87 -24.68 2.88
CA ILE A 85 7.95 -25.93 2.13
C ILE A 85 9.20 -25.85 1.28
N GLU A 86 10.17 -26.71 1.60
CA GLU A 86 11.37 -26.87 0.79
C GLU A 86 11.03 -27.87 -0.32
N PHE A 87 11.09 -27.40 -1.56
CA PHE A 87 10.83 -28.20 -2.74
C PHE A 87 12.13 -28.46 -3.50
N SER A 88 12.23 -29.63 -4.11
CA SER A 88 13.22 -29.89 -5.15
C SER A 88 12.99 -28.95 -6.35
N SER A 89 14.05 -28.65 -7.09
CA SER A 89 13.97 -27.89 -8.36
C SER A 89 13.00 -28.54 -9.36
N GLU A 90 12.87 -29.86 -9.33
CA GLU A 90 11.97 -30.64 -10.19
C GLU A 90 10.49 -30.50 -9.77
N GLU A 91 10.23 -30.36 -8.47
CA GLU A 91 8.89 -30.17 -7.92
C GLU A 91 8.40 -28.73 -8.19
N MET A 92 9.29 -27.76 -8.02
CA MET A 92 9.03 -26.35 -8.37
C MET A 92 8.63 -26.19 -9.84
N ALA A 93 9.31 -26.89 -10.75
CA ALA A 93 9.03 -26.85 -12.18
C ALA A 93 7.66 -27.44 -12.56
N LYS A 94 7.11 -28.36 -11.75
CA LYS A 94 5.78 -28.93 -11.97
C LYS A 94 4.67 -27.98 -11.49
N ILE A 95 4.89 -27.30 -10.37
CA ILE A 95 3.92 -26.35 -9.79
C ILE A 95 3.77 -25.11 -10.67
N ALA A 96 4.89 -24.52 -11.11
CA ALA A 96 4.90 -23.31 -11.94
C ALA A 96 4.20 -23.48 -13.30
N LYS A 97 4.05 -24.73 -13.78
CA LYS A 97 3.36 -25.02 -15.06
C LYS A 97 1.84 -24.95 -14.96
N ASN A 98 1.28 -25.20 -13.78
CA ASN A 98 -0.17 -25.33 -13.60
C ASN A 98 -0.76 -24.19 -12.76
N ILE A 99 0.07 -23.43 -12.03
CA ILE A 99 -0.36 -22.37 -11.13
C ILE A 99 0.64 -21.21 -11.26
N PRO A 100 0.18 -19.95 -11.43
CA PRO A 100 1.08 -18.80 -11.37
C PRO A 100 1.64 -18.66 -9.95
N VAL A 101 2.97 -18.77 -9.82
CA VAL A 101 3.68 -18.68 -8.54
C VAL A 101 4.48 -17.37 -8.48
N ILE A 102 4.38 -16.66 -7.36
CA ILE A 102 5.23 -15.50 -7.05
C ILE A 102 6.36 -15.98 -6.14
N VAL A 103 7.61 -15.75 -6.56
CA VAL A 103 8.81 -16.14 -5.79
C VAL A 103 9.49 -14.89 -5.25
N GLU A 104 9.66 -14.82 -3.92
CA GLU A 104 10.40 -13.76 -3.25
C GLU A 104 11.76 -14.32 -2.79
N VAL A 105 12.85 -13.84 -3.39
CA VAL A 105 14.22 -14.33 -3.10
C VAL A 105 14.87 -13.46 -2.02
N ILE A 106 15.15 -14.06 -0.86
CA ILE A 106 15.84 -13.38 0.25
C ILE A 106 17.31 -13.84 0.29
N VAL A 107 18.22 -12.98 -0.14
CA VAL A 107 19.67 -13.21 -0.02
C VAL A 107 20.11 -12.79 1.38
N LYS A 108 20.56 -13.73 2.21
CA LYS A 108 21.26 -13.43 3.46
C LYS A 108 22.76 -13.28 3.16
N LYS A 109 23.35 -12.15 3.56
CA LYS A 109 24.81 -11.93 3.52
C LYS A 109 25.53 -12.85 4.50
#